data_AF-A0A4R4ZF14-F1
#
_entry.id   AF-A0A4R4ZF14-F1
#
_cell.length_a   1.000
_cell.length_b   1.000
_cell.length_c   1.000
_cell.angle_alpha   90.00
_cell.angle_beta   90.00
_cell.angle_gamma   90.00
#
_symmetry.space_group_name_H-M   'P 1'
#
loop_
_entity.id
_entity.type
_entity.pdbx_description
1 polymer ?
#
loop_
_entity_poly.entity_id
_entity_poly.type
_entity_poly.pdbx_seq_one_letter_code
_entity_poly.pdbx_strand_id
1 'polypeptide(L)'
;MGSKIPVLWVTGAPGAGKSTSGWGLFTRISGQGGSVAYVDIDQLGLIGPPPGGGAASHEIKAANLLRVIAVLRQRGVQQVIVSGVVDPELGVEPFFAGSAEAAHIDLALVRLHCDREELRSRFLGRGSPADMLGELFEVVDRIDRAAIGTPLDTTGHRPDDTVDALMGHCVVRPGPVQPLASAGDGLPPMPVVVVTGATAVGKSTAAWSVLRDLWESGAPTAYIDLDQLGFVHPGPDPVLQAANLAALWRGYRQAGAQSLILVTREPGADLMGALAEELVTVVRLDADAAALEDRIRRRADGESALLAGDELRGVPPEVQNRVAVRAAAEAERLRSSGEPRMVLDTTGQSPQETSAALLDMLRPALGSPERDLR
;
A
#
# COMPACT_ATOMS: atom_id res chain seq x y z
N MET A 1 -33.03 3.01 -0.66
CA MET A 1 -31.87 3.31 0.21
C MET A 1 -30.88 2.16 0.03
N GLY A 2 -29.71 2.41 -0.56
CA GLY A 2 -28.70 1.35 -0.74
C GLY A 2 -28.14 0.91 0.60
N SER A 3 -27.90 -0.39 0.79
CA SER A 3 -27.27 -0.91 2.00
C SER A 3 -25.87 -0.34 2.17
N LYS A 4 -25.51 0.03 3.40
CA LYS A 4 -24.14 0.45 3.74
C LYS A 4 -23.16 -0.70 3.48
N ILE A 5 -21.92 -0.38 3.11
CA ILE A 5 -20.84 -1.35 3.00
C ILE A 5 -20.19 -1.56 4.38
N PRO A 6 -20.13 -2.80 4.90
CA PRO A 6 -19.38 -3.13 6.10
C PRO A 6 -17.89 -2.87 5.92
N VAL A 7 -17.30 -2.16 6.87
CA VAL A 7 -15.86 -1.86 6.93
C VAL A 7 -15.37 -2.22 8.32
N LEU A 8 -14.45 -3.18 8.41
CA LEU A 8 -13.72 -3.45 9.65
C LEU A 8 -12.36 -2.77 9.55
N TRP A 9 -12.08 -1.82 10.44
CA TRP A 9 -10.77 -1.22 10.59
C TRP A 9 -10.07 -1.80 11.82
N VAL A 10 -8.96 -2.50 11.59
CA VAL A 10 -8.09 -3.03 12.63
C VAL A 10 -6.95 -2.03 12.91
N THR A 11 -7.01 -1.37 14.07
CA THR A 11 -6.04 -0.37 14.55
C THR A 11 -5.25 -0.87 15.76
N GLY A 12 -4.30 -0.08 16.26
CA GLY A 12 -3.42 -0.42 17.38
C GLY A 12 -1.97 -0.01 17.13
N ALA A 13 -1.11 -0.19 18.15
CA ALA A 13 0.29 0.22 18.09
C ALA A 13 1.10 -0.50 16.98
N PRO A 14 2.22 0.06 16.51
CA PRO A 14 3.16 -0.68 15.67
C PRO A 14 3.60 -1.98 16.34
N GLY A 15 3.44 -3.12 15.66
CA GLY A 15 3.76 -4.44 16.23
C GLY A 15 2.56 -5.19 16.83
N ALA A 16 1.39 -4.55 16.97
CA ALA A 16 0.18 -5.18 17.52
C ALA A 16 -0.49 -6.23 16.61
N GLY A 17 0.02 -6.45 15.39
CA GLY A 17 -0.51 -7.48 14.47
C GLY A 17 -1.56 -7.01 13.45
N LYS A 18 -1.82 -5.71 13.32
CA LYS A 18 -2.85 -5.14 12.43
C LYS A 18 -2.86 -5.71 11.00
N SER A 19 -1.75 -5.58 10.28
CA SER A 19 -1.66 -6.04 8.88
C SER A 19 -1.70 -7.56 8.78
N THR A 20 -1.16 -8.27 9.77
CA THR A 20 -1.23 -9.75 9.86
C THR A 20 -2.68 -10.22 10.02
N SER A 21 -3.42 -9.66 10.97
CA SER A 21 -4.82 -9.99 11.20
C SER A 21 -5.71 -9.55 10.04
N GLY A 22 -5.49 -8.35 9.50
CA GLY A 22 -6.24 -7.84 8.35
C GLY A 22 -6.05 -8.72 7.09
N TRP A 23 -4.82 -9.14 6.81
CA TRP A 23 -4.53 -10.06 5.72
C TRP A 23 -5.13 -11.46 5.95
N GLY A 24 -5.07 -11.97 7.19
CA GLY A 24 -5.68 -13.24 7.56
C GLY A 24 -7.19 -13.24 7.37
N LEU A 25 -7.87 -12.15 7.77
CA LEU A 25 -9.31 -11.96 7.51
C LEU A 25 -9.61 -11.94 6.02
N PHE A 26 -8.87 -11.16 5.23
CA PHE A 26 -9.04 -11.10 3.78
C PHE A 26 -8.91 -12.49 3.14
N THR A 27 -7.88 -13.25 3.51
CA THR A 27 -7.65 -14.60 2.98
C THR A 27 -8.75 -15.56 3.40
N ARG A 28 -9.21 -15.51 4.66
CA ARG A 28 -10.28 -16.36 5.19
C ARG A 28 -11.62 -16.10 4.52
N ILE A 29 -12.01 -14.83 4.39
CA ILE A 29 -13.27 -14.43 3.74
C ILE A 29 -13.23 -14.78 2.24
N SER A 30 -12.10 -14.55 1.58
CA SER A 30 -11.89 -14.94 0.18
C SER A 30 -12.03 -16.46 -0.02
N GLY A 31 -11.39 -17.26 0.85
CA GLY A 31 -11.47 -18.72 0.82
C GLY A 31 -12.86 -19.28 1.08
N GLN A 32 -13.74 -18.51 1.74
CA GLN A 32 -15.15 -18.84 1.96
C GLN A 32 -16.06 -18.32 0.82
N GLY A 33 -15.49 -17.78 -0.26
CA GLY A 33 -16.23 -17.25 -1.41
C GLY A 33 -16.85 -15.86 -1.17
N GLY A 34 -16.45 -15.17 -0.11
CA GLY A 34 -16.92 -13.81 0.19
C GLY A 34 -16.33 -12.77 -0.75
N SER A 35 -17.09 -11.72 -1.04
CA SER A 35 -16.60 -10.55 -1.78
C SER A 35 -15.97 -9.55 -0.80
N VAL A 36 -14.65 -9.46 -0.82
CA VAL A 36 -13.88 -8.72 0.18
C VAL A 36 -12.73 -7.96 -0.46
N ALA A 37 -12.39 -6.81 0.10
CA ALA A 37 -11.17 -6.08 -0.22
C ALA A 37 -10.34 -5.83 1.04
N TYR A 38 -9.02 -5.79 0.88
CA TYR A 38 -8.08 -5.42 1.93
C TYR A 38 -7.37 -4.11 1.57
N VAL A 39 -7.31 -3.18 2.52
CA VAL A 39 -6.68 -1.87 2.36
C VAL A 39 -5.73 -1.65 3.53
N ASP A 40 -4.45 -1.45 3.23
CA ASP A 40 -3.50 -0.93 4.21
C ASP A 40 -3.53 0.61 4.14
N ILE A 41 -4.03 1.27 5.20
CA ILE A 41 -4.26 2.72 5.20
C ILE A 41 -2.96 3.51 5.06
N ASP A 42 -1.82 2.93 5.44
CA ASP A 42 -0.54 3.62 5.34
C ASP A 42 -0.14 3.82 3.87
N GLN A 43 -0.64 2.98 2.95
CA GLN A 43 -0.48 3.17 1.50
C GLN A 43 -1.27 4.36 0.94
N LEU A 44 -2.28 4.85 1.66
CA LEU A 44 -3.15 5.95 1.22
C LEU A 44 -2.68 7.33 1.68
N GLY A 45 -1.53 7.41 2.35
CA GLY A 45 -0.94 8.66 2.86
C GLY A 45 0.52 8.88 2.45
N LEU A 46 1.01 8.19 1.42
CA LEU A 46 2.40 8.28 0.97
C LEU A 46 2.59 9.47 0.04
N ILE A 47 2.55 10.67 0.63
CA ILE A 47 2.83 11.95 -0.02
C ILE A 47 3.73 12.80 0.88
N GLY A 48 4.74 13.42 0.30
CA GLY A 48 5.70 14.22 1.05
C GLY A 48 6.40 15.28 0.19
N PRO A 49 7.00 16.33 0.79
CA PRO A 49 6.81 16.71 2.20
C PRO A 49 5.33 16.99 2.47
N PRO A 50 4.74 16.49 3.58
CA PRO A 50 3.29 16.57 3.78
C PRO A 50 2.90 18.04 3.92
N PRO A 51 2.15 18.63 2.97
CA PRO A 51 1.72 20.00 3.11
C PRO A 51 0.83 20.10 4.34
N GLY A 52 1.26 20.89 5.33
CA GLY A 52 0.56 21.09 6.61
C GLY A 52 1.04 20.22 7.79
N GLY A 53 1.80 19.14 7.57
CA GLY A 53 2.35 18.28 8.63
C GLY A 53 1.31 17.58 9.55
N GLY A 54 1.77 16.66 10.41
CA GLY A 54 0.99 16.06 11.50
C GLY A 54 -0.43 15.58 11.11
N ALA A 55 -1.45 16.29 11.59
CA ALA A 55 -2.87 16.01 11.37
C ALA A 55 -3.29 15.93 9.89
N ALA A 56 -2.61 16.69 9.01
CA ALA A 56 -2.86 16.63 7.57
C ALA A 56 -2.63 15.21 7.00
N SER A 57 -1.72 14.43 7.59
CA SER A 57 -1.47 13.05 7.14
C SER A 57 -2.66 12.13 7.41
N HIS A 58 -3.29 12.23 8.59
CA HIS A 58 -4.48 11.43 8.92
C HIS A 58 -5.70 11.87 8.10
N GLU A 59 -5.85 13.18 7.87
CA GLU A 59 -6.90 13.72 7.01
C GLU A 59 -6.78 13.22 5.56
N ILE A 60 -5.58 13.29 4.97
CA ILE A 60 -5.31 12.78 3.62
C ILE A 60 -5.62 11.29 3.54
N LYS A 61 -5.14 10.48 4.50
CA LYS A 61 -5.41 9.03 4.56
C LYS A 61 -6.91 8.74 4.62
N ALA A 62 -7.64 9.41 5.51
CA ALA A 62 -9.09 9.22 5.66
C ALA A 62 -9.86 9.64 4.41
N ALA A 63 -9.52 10.79 3.83
CA ALA A 63 -10.13 11.28 2.60
C ALA A 63 -9.87 10.32 1.42
N ASN A 64 -8.65 9.79 1.30
CA ASN A 64 -8.30 8.80 0.29
C ASN A 64 -8.98 7.45 0.51
N LEU A 65 -9.12 7.01 1.77
CA LEU A 65 -9.87 5.81 2.11
C LEU A 65 -11.33 5.91 1.68
N LEU A 66 -11.99 7.05 1.90
CA LEU A 66 -13.37 7.27 1.46
C LEU A 66 -13.51 7.16 -0.07
N ARG A 67 -12.54 7.68 -0.83
CA ARG A 67 -12.49 7.57 -2.29
C ARG A 67 -12.35 6.10 -2.73
N VAL A 68 -11.42 5.36 -2.13
CA VAL A 68 -11.20 3.94 -2.42
C VAL A 68 -12.43 3.11 -2.07
N ILE A 69 -13.04 3.33 -0.89
CA ILE A 69 -14.27 2.63 -0.49
C ILE A 69 -15.42 2.93 -1.46
N ALA A 70 -15.53 4.15 -1.97
CA ALA A 70 -16.54 4.48 -2.97
C ALA A 70 -16.37 3.64 -4.25
N VAL A 71 -15.13 3.49 -4.75
CA VAL A 71 -14.82 2.64 -5.90
C VAL A 71 -15.12 1.18 -5.60
N LEU A 72 -14.67 0.65 -4.45
CA LEU A 72 -14.93 -0.74 -4.03
C LEU A 72 -16.43 -1.03 -3.95
N ARG A 73 -17.20 -0.11 -3.36
CA ARG A 73 -18.66 -0.23 -3.26
C ARG A 73 -19.32 -0.24 -4.64
N GLN A 74 -18.90 0.66 -5.54
CA GLN A 74 -19.40 0.70 -6.92
C GLN A 74 -19.08 -0.59 -7.67
N ARG A 75 -17.90 -1.19 -7.41
CA ARG A 75 -17.49 -2.47 -7.99
C ARG A 75 -18.26 -3.68 -7.43
N GLY A 76 -19.00 -3.49 -6.33
CA GLY A 76 -19.83 -4.52 -5.72
C GLY A 76 -19.16 -5.27 -4.57
N VAL A 77 -18.06 -4.75 -4.01
CA VAL A 77 -17.41 -5.31 -2.82
C VAL A 77 -18.38 -5.32 -1.64
N GLN A 78 -18.40 -6.43 -0.90
CA GLN A 78 -19.38 -6.65 0.18
C GLN A 78 -18.81 -6.50 1.59
N GLN A 79 -17.48 -6.52 1.74
CA GLN A 79 -16.74 -6.29 2.97
C GLN A 79 -15.42 -5.58 2.65
N VAL A 80 -15.05 -4.56 3.43
CA VAL A 80 -13.70 -3.97 3.36
C VAL A 80 -12.99 -4.22 4.69
N ILE A 81 -11.76 -4.71 4.63
CA ILE A 81 -10.87 -4.84 5.78
C ILE A 81 -9.80 -3.77 5.64
N VAL A 82 -9.75 -2.86 6.60
CA VAL A 82 -8.73 -1.80 6.67
C VAL A 82 -7.78 -2.15 7.79
N SER A 83 -6.47 -2.02 7.57
CA SER A 83 -5.49 -2.08 8.65
C SER A 83 -4.63 -0.83 8.69
N GLY A 84 -4.18 -0.48 9.90
CA GLY A 84 -3.24 0.60 10.14
C GLY A 84 -3.73 1.59 11.18
N VAL A 85 -2.94 2.63 11.42
CA VAL A 85 -3.11 3.53 12.57
C VAL A 85 -4.10 4.65 12.23
N VAL A 86 -5.13 4.79 13.07
CA VAL A 86 -6.03 5.95 13.08
C VAL A 86 -5.37 7.12 13.79
N ASP A 87 -5.91 8.33 13.65
CA ASP A 87 -5.42 9.46 14.44
C ASP A 87 -5.56 9.13 15.95
N PRO A 88 -4.46 9.17 16.72
CA PRO A 88 -4.46 8.72 18.11
C PRO A 88 -5.18 9.67 19.06
N GLU A 89 -5.59 10.87 18.62
CA GLU A 89 -6.31 11.85 19.44
C GLU A 89 -7.75 12.01 18.97
N LEU A 90 -7.95 12.08 17.65
CA LEU A 90 -9.23 12.41 17.02
C LEU A 90 -9.99 11.20 16.47
N GLY A 91 -9.31 10.07 16.28
CA GLY A 91 -9.92 8.87 15.70
C GLY A 91 -10.18 9.01 14.21
N VAL A 92 -11.38 8.64 13.79
CA VAL A 92 -11.80 8.66 12.38
C VAL A 92 -13.01 9.54 12.13
N GLU A 93 -13.78 9.78 13.18
CA GLU A 93 -15.08 10.44 13.16
C GLU A 93 -14.99 11.86 12.59
N PRO A 94 -14.05 12.72 13.00
CA PRO A 94 -13.94 14.08 12.47
C PRO A 94 -13.66 14.11 10.96
N PHE A 95 -12.89 13.14 10.45
CA PHE A 95 -12.54 13.08 9.03
C PHE A 95 -13.66 12.48 8.16
N PHE A 96 -14.60 11.77 8.79
CA PHE A 96 -15.77 11.20 8.11
C PHE A 96 -16.97 12.15 8.17
N ALA A 97 -16.98 13.07 9.13
CA ALA A 97 -18.04 14.05 9.31
C ALA A 97 -18.21 14.92 8.04
N GLY A 98 -19.45 14.99 7.53
CA GLY A 98 -19.77 15.81 6.34
C GLY A 98 -19.46 15.17 4.99
N SER A 99 -18.80 14.00 4.94
CA SER A 99 -18.64 13.24 3.68
C SER A 99 -19.93 12.52 3.31
N ALA A 100 -20.35 12.67 2.05
CA ALA A 100 -21.47 11.90 1.50
C ALA A 100 -21.13 10.40 1.41
N GLU A 101 -19.86 10.07 1.14
CA GLU A 101 -19.35 8.70 1.07
C GLU A 101 -19.45 8.00 2.42
N ALA A 102 -19.15 8.70 3.52
CA ALA A 102 -19.23 8.16 4.87
C ALA A 102 -20.65 7.70 5.25
N ALA A 103 -21.70 8.33 4.70
CA ALA A 103 -23.10 7.94 4.93
C ALA A 103 -23.40 6.51 4.43
N HIS A 104 -22.57 5.97 3.54
CA HIS A 104 -22.71 4.64 2.97
C HIS A 104 -21.80 3.59 3.63
N ILE A 105 -21.10 3.94 4.69
CA ILE A 105 -20.17 3.07 5.40
C ILE A 105 -20.80 2.62 6.73
N ASP A 106 -20.65 1.33 7.02
CA ASP A 106 -20.91 0.75 8.34
C ASP A 106 -19.56 0.34 8.96
N LEU A 107 -19.00 1.21 9.80
CA LEU A 107 -17.63 1.08 10.31
C LEU A 107 -17.62 0.39 11.67
N ALA A 108 -16.91 -0.73 11.75
CA ALA A 108 -16.44 -1.33 12.99
C ALA A 108 -14.95 -1.00 13.17
N LEU A 109 -14.60 -0.29 14.24
CA LEU A 109 -13.21 0.03 14.59
C LEU A 109 -12.77 -0.84 15.76
N VAL A 110 -11.83 -1.77 15.53
CA VAL A 110 -11.30 -2.67 16.55
C VAL A 110 -9.82 -2.36 16.79
N ARG A 111 -9.48 -2.08 18.05
CA ARG A 111 -8.14 -1.71 18.50
C ARG A 111 -7.45 -2.92 19.12
N LEU A 112 -6.42 -3.43 18.44
CA LEU A 112 -5.57 -4.50 18.96
C LEU A 112 -4.65 -3.96 20.06
N HIS A 113 -4.59 -4.70 21.16
CA HIS A 113 -3.67 -4.50 22.28
C HIS A 113 -2.98 -5.82 22.60
N CYS A 114 -1.78 -5.76 23.15
CA CYS A 114 -1.10 -6.89 23.79
C CYS A 114 -0.17 -6.32 24.86
N ASP A 115 0.26 -7.17 25.79
CA ASP A 115 1.19 -6.73 26.83
C ASP A 115 2.50 -6.15 26.26
N ARG A 116 3.20 -5.38 27.08
CA ARG A 116 4.41 -4.67 26.65
C ARG A 116 5.58 -5.59 26.30
N GLU A 117 5.66 -6.77 26.94
CA GLU A 117 6.75 -7.72 26.69
C GLU A 117 6.56 -8.38 25.32
N GLU A 118 5.35 -8.81 25.03
CA GLU A 118 4.96 -9.37 23.75
C GLU A 118 5.04 -8.31 22.64
N LEU A 119 4.57 -7.08 22.89
CA LEU A 119 4.69 -6.00 21.91
C LEU A 119 6.16 -5.70 21.58
N ARG A 120 7.03 -5.64 22.59
CA ARG A 120 8.49 -5.50 22.39
C ARG A 120 9.03 -6.65 21.54
N SER A 121 8.68 -7.89 21.88
CA SER A 121 9.11 -9.07 21.14
C SER A 121 8.67 -9.02 19.67
N ARG A 122 7.40 -8.73 19.41
CA ARG A 122 6.83 -8.57 18.06
C ARG A 122 7.49 -7.42 17.29
N PHE A 123 7.73 -6.28 17.94
CA PHE A 123 8.35 -5.09 17.34
C PHE A 123 9.82 -5.35 16.94
N LEU A 124 10.60 -6.00 17.79
CA LEU A 124 11.98 -6.36 17.48
C LEU A 124 12.04 -7.50 16.45
N GLY A 125 11.18 -8.52 16.58
CA GLY A 125 11.15 -9.68 15.69
C GLY A 125 10.79 -9.35 14.23
N ARG A 126 10.06 -8.26 13.99
CA ARG A 126 9.83 -7.74 12.63
C ARG A 126 11.01 -6.93 12.07
N GLY A 127 12.09 -6.77 12.82
CA GLY A 127 13.30 -6.04 12.44
C GLY A 127 13.24 -4.55 12.73
N SER A 128 12.35 -4.08 13.62
CA SER A 128 12.35 -2.66 14.00
C SER A 128 13.51 -2.33 14.95
N PRO A 129 14.07 -1.10 14.88
CA PRO A 129 15.21 -0.70 15.69
C PRO A 129 14.89 -0.68 17.20
N ALA A 130 15.81 -1.15 18.03
CA ALA A 130 15.58 -1.26 19.47
C ALA A 130 15.55 0.09 20.22
N ASP A 131 16.22 1.10 19.68
CA ASP A 131 16.21 2.48 20.18
C ASP A 131 14.84 3.17 20.04
N MET A 132 14.00 2.70 19.11
CA MET A 132 12.62 3.20 18.90
C MET A 132 11.61 2.67 19.94
N LEU A 133 12.02 1.79 20.87
CA LEU A 133 11.10 1.22 21.86
C LEU A 133 10.52 2.26 22.82
N GLY A 134 11.26 3.33 23.13
CA GLY A 134 10.76 4.44 23.95
C GLY A 134 9.57 5.12 23.29
N GLU A 135 9.75 5.58 22.05
CA GLU A 135 8.70 6.21 21.24
C GLU A 135 7.51 5.28 21.01
N LEU A 136 7.76 3.98 20.80
CA LEU A 136 6.70 2.99 20.68
C LEU A 136 5.79 2.98 21.92
N PHE A 137 6.37 2.95 23.12
CA PHE A 137 5.57 2.90 24.34
C PHE A 137 4.86 4.23 24.64
N GLU A 138 5.43 5.37 24.24
CA GLU A 138 4.72 6.65 24.28
C GLU A 138 3.49 6.65 23.35
N VAL A 139 3.60 6.06 22.16
CA VAL A 139 2.49 5.87 21.23
C VAL A 139 1.43 4.93 21.82
N VAL A 140 1.85 3.83 22.45
CA VAL A 140 0.93 2.91 23.15
C VAL A 140 0.14 3.65 24.22
N ASP A 141 0.84 4.40 25.08
CA ASP A 141 0.19 5.14 26.17
C ASP A 141 -0.79 6.20 25.64
N ARG A 142 -0.50 6.81 24.49
CA ARG A 142 -1.42 7.75 23.82
C ARG A 142 -2.65 7.04 23.28
N ILE A 143 -2.47 5.94 22.56
CA ILE A 143 -3.55 5.12 21.99
C ILE A 143 -4.46 4.58 23.10
N ASP A 144 -3.87 4.09 24.20
CA ASP A 144 -4.60 3.53 25.33
C ASP A 144 -5.45 4.60 26.02
N ARG A 145 -4.86 5.79 26.30
CA ARG A 145 -5.58 6.95 26.86
C ARG A 145 -6.74 7.42 26.00
N ALA A 146 -6.58 7.42 24.69
CA ALA A 146 -7.62 7.91 23.78
C ALA A 146 -8.83 6.97 23.71
N ALA A 147 -8.66 5.68 24.04
CA ALA A 147 -9.75 4.69 24.09
C ALA A 147 -10.56 4.58 22.78
N ILE A 148 -9.91 4.86 21.64
CA ILE A 148 -10.56 4.88 20.32
C ILE A 148 -10.74 3.45 19.79
N GLY A 149 -11.98 3.10 19.46
CA GLY A 149 -12.37 1.77 18.97
C GLY A 149 -12.55 0.73 20.07
N THR A 150 -13.19 -0.39 19.72
CA THR A 150 -13.42 -1.51 20.64
C THR A 150 -12.09 -2.24 20.90
N PRO A 151 -11.62 -2.38 22.15
CA PRO A 151 -10.38 -3.08 22.43
C PRO A 151 -10.50 -4.58 22.19
N LEU A 152 -9.45 -5.18 21.64
CA LEU A 152 -9.23 -6.62 21.55
C LEU A 152 -7.84 -6.94 22.08
N ASP A 153 -7.79 -7.66 23.22
CA ASP A 153 -6.54 -8.18 23.75
C ASP A 153 -6.09 -9.37 22.90
N THR A 154 -4.84 -9.33 22.46
CA THR A 154 -4.17 -10.33 21.63
C THR A 154 -2.96 -10.93 22.32
N THR A 155 -2.84 -10.73 23.63
CA THR A 155 -1.77 -11.30 24.45
C THR A 155 -1.83 -12.83 24.39
N GLY A 156 -0.73 -13.45 23.99
CA GLY A 156 -0.62 -14.89 23.80
C GLY A 156 -1.38 -15.45 22.59
N HIS A 157 -2.09 -14.61 21.81
CA HIS A 157 -2.77 -15.06 20.61
C HIS A 157 -1.77 -15.43 19.52
N ARG A 158 -2.04 -16.55 18.83
CA ARG A 158 -1.50 -16.77 17.49
C ARG A 158 -2.23 -15.86 16.50
N PRO A 159 -1.64 -15.62 15.30
CA PRO A 159 -2.31 -14.85 14.27
C PRO A 159 -3.74 -15.34 13.96
N ASP A 160 -3.93 -16.66 13.85
CA ASP A 160 -5.24 -17.24 13.55
C ASP A 160 -6.27 -17.03 14.67
N ASP A 161 -5.86 -17.10 15.95
CA ASP A 161 -6.75 -16.85 17.09
C ASP A 161 -7.31 -15.42 17.04
N THR A 162 -6.46 -14.46 16.65
CA THR A 162 -6.87 -13.06 16.47
C THR A 162 -7.81 -12.88 15.27
N VAL A 163 -7.55 -13.58 14.16
CA VAL A 163 -8.45 -13.56 13.00
C VAL A 163 -9.81 -14.13 13.37
N ASP A 164 -9.86 -15.25 14.10
CA ASP A 164 -11.11 -15.88 14.52
C ASP A 164 -11.93 -14.98 15.44
N ALA A 165 -11.28 -14.29 16.39
CA ALA A 165 -11.93 -13.30 17.23
C ALA A 165 -12.53 -12.12 16.43
N LEU A 166 -11.86 -11.71 15.35
CA LEU A 166 -12.30 -10.60 14.50
C LEU A 166 -13.39 -10.99 13.48
N MET A 167 -13.53 -12.27 13.14
CA MET A 167 -14.51 -12.74 12.15
C MET A 167 -15.95 -12.35 12.47
N GLY A 168 -16.30 -12.21 13.76
CA GLY A 168 -17.63 -11.77 14.20
C GLY A 168 -18.01 -10.34 13.77
N HIS A 169 -17.03 -9.53 13.37
CA HIS A 169 -17.23 -8.18 12.83
C HIS A 169 -17.30 -8.13 11.30
N CYS A 170 -17.13 -9.27 10.63
CA CYS A 170 -17.05 -9.35 9.18
C CYS A 170 -18.30 -9.97 8.57
N VAL A 171 -18.62 -9.56 7.35
CA VAL A 171 -19.65 -10.17 6.52
C VAL A 171 -18.99 -11.08 5.48
N VAL A 172 -19.42 -12.34 5.43
CA VAL A 172 -19.01 -13.30 4.41
C VAL A 172 -20.19 -13.53 3.48
N ARG A 173 -20.20 -12.83 2.35
CA ARG A 173 -21.21 -13.02 1.31
C ARG A 173 -20.62 -12.79 -0.08
N PRO A 174 -21.06 -13.53 -1.10
CA PRO A 174 -20.66 -13.24 -2.48
C PRO A 174 -21.22 -11.87 -2.90
N GLY A 175 -20.57 -11.25 -3.88
CA GLY A 175 -20.99 -9.98 -4.47
C GLY A 175 -20.80 -10.04 -5.98
N PRO A 176 -21.77 -9.57 -6.79
CA PRO A 176 -21.57 -9.46 -8.22
C PRO A 176 -20.50 -8.40 -8.53
N VAL A 177 -19.63 -8.71 -9.47
CA VAL A 177 -18.63 -7.77 -9.99
C VAL A 177 -19.32 -6.80 -10.94
N GLN A 178 -19.39 -5.52 -10.57
CA GLN A 178 -20.12 -4.48 -11.31
C GLN A 178 -19.18 -3.63 -12.17
N PRO A 179 -19.53 -3.27 -13.42
CA PRO A 179 -18.70 -2.38 -14.24
C PRO A 179 -18.43 -1.05 -13.52
N LEU A 180 -17.21 -0.52 -13.69
CA LEU A 180 -16.84 0.81 -13.22
C LEU A 180 -16.87 1.79 -14.39
N ALA A 181 -17.33 3.01 -14.13
CA ALA A 181 -17.22 4.11 -15.07
C ALA A 181 -15.91 4.86 -14.84
N SER A 182 -15.21 5.19 -15.93
CA SER A 182 -14.07 6.11 -15.86
C SER A 182 -14.60 7.55 -15.77
N ALA A 183 -14.16 8.28 -14.76
CA ALA A 183 -14.42 9.71 -14.64
C ALA A 183 -13.11 10.46 -14.87
N GLY A 184 -12.99 11.13 -16.02
CA GLY A 184 -11.96 12.14 -16.25
C GLY A 184 -12.22 13.35 -15.35
N ASP A 185 -11.17 13.95 -14.81
CA ASP A 185 -11.27 15.14 -13.96
C ASP A 185 -10.86 16.43 -14.67
N GLY A 186 -10.35 16.34 -15.90
CA GLY A 186 -10.00 17.51 -16.73
C GLY A 186 -8.92 18.37 -16.10
N LEU A 187 -8.12 17.80 -15.19
CA LEU A 187 -7.03 18.49 -14.52
C LEU A 187 -5.81 18.56 -15.44
N PRO A 188 -4.91 19.54 -15.27
CA PRO A 188 -3.71 19.63 -16.09
C PRO A 188 -2.82 18.38 -15.94
N PRO A 189 -2.11 17.95 -16.99
CA PRO A 189 -1.23 16.79 -16.93
C PRO A 189 -0.08 17.00 -15.94
N MET A 190 0.23 15.99 -15.13
CA MET A 190 1.31 15.97 -14.15
C MET A 190 2.32 14.84 -14.45
N PRO A 191 3.59 14.99 -14.01
CA PRO A 191 4.58 13.93 -14.08
C PRO A 191 4.16 12.66 -13.34
N VAL A 192 4.17 11.52 -14.05
CA VAL A 192 3.98 10.19 -13.46
C VAL A 192 5.12 9.29 -13.90
N VAL A 193 5.83 8.72 -12.93
CA VAL A 193 6.86 7.72 -13.16
C VAL A 193 6.30 6.36 -12.82
N VAL A 194 6.31 5.43 -13.78
CA VAL A 194 5.92 4.04 -13.58
C VAL A 194 7.19 3.18 -13.50
N VAL A 195 7.49 2.67 -12.32
CA VAL A 195 8.59 1.73 -12.08
C VAL A 195 8.04 0.31 -12.16
N THR A 196 8.50 -0.42 -13.17
CA THR A 196 8.04 -1.78 -13.50
C THR A 196 9.18 -2.81 -13.49
N GLY A 197 8.86 -4.10 -13.55
CA GLY A 197 9.85 -5.19 -13.52
C GLY A 197 9.39 -6.42 -12.74
N ALA A 198 10.15 -7.50 -12.87
CA ALA A 198 9.82 -8.80 -12.28
C ALA A 198 9.73 -8.78 -10.74
N THR A 199 9.15 -9.84 -10.18
CA THR A 199 9.20 -10.10 -8.73
C THR A 199 10.65 -10.01 -8.22
N ALA A 200 10.85 -9.39 -7.05
CA ALA A 200 12.16 -9.24 -6.39
C ALA A 200 13.25 -8.43 -7.13
N VAL A 201 12.96 -7.77 -8.26
CA VAL A 201 13.94 -6.92 -8.97
C VAL A 201 14.34 -5.64 -8.22
N GLY A 202 13.67 -5.32 -7.10
CA GLY A 202 14.02 -4.16 -6.25
C GLY A 202 13.18 -2.90 -6.49
N LYS A 203 12.04 -2.99 -7.20
CA LYS A 203 11.17 -1.84 -7.53
C LYS A 203 10.82 -0.96 -6.33
N SER A 204 10.16 -1.54 -5.32
CA SER A 204 9.70 -0.79 -4.15
C SER A 204 10.88 -0.22 -3.36
N THR A 205 11.99 -0.95 -3.24
CA THR A 205 13.20 -0.48 -2.53
C THR A 205 13.83 0.73 -3.22
N ALA A 206 14.01 0.66 -4.55
CA ALA A 206 14.59 1.75 -5.31
C ALA A 206 13.67 2.97 -5.34
N ALA A 207 12.39 2.74 -5.68
CA ALA A 207 11.38 3.79 -5.76
C ALA A 207 11.13 4.49 -4.41
N TRP A 208 11.18 3.74 -3.29
CA TRP A 208 11.09 4.31 -1.94
C TRP A 208 12.28 5.20 -1.59
N SER A 209 13.49 4.79 -1.97
CA SER A 209 14.69 5.60 -1.72
C SER A 209 14.66 6.89 -2.54
N VAL A 210 14.27 6.83 -3.82
CA VAL A 210 14.05 8.02 -4.66
C VAL A 210 12.98 8.93 -4.05
N LEU A 211 11.85 8.37 -3.60
CA LEU A 211 10.79 9.14 -2.95
C LEU A 211 11.31 9.92 -1.74
N ARG A 212 12.13 9.26 -0.90
CA ARG A 212 12.74 9.91 0.26
C ARG A 212 13.65 11.07 -0.14
N ASP A 213 14.51 10.88 -1.14
CA ASP A 213 15.40 11.95 -1.63
C ASP A 213 14.58 13.15 -2.18
N LEU A 214 13.47 12.88 -2.86
CA LEU A 214 12.54 13.90 -3.33
C LEU A 214 11.88 14.65 -2.17
N TRP A 215 11.44 13.94 -1.13
CA TRP A 215 10.87 14.57 0.07
C TRP A 215 11.90 15.40 0.84
N GLU A 216 13.12 14.90 0.99
CA GLU A 216 14.24 15.59 1.64
C GLU A 216 14.65 16.85 0.88
N SER A 217 14.49 16.86 -0.45
CA SER A 217 14.69 18.05 -1.31
C SER A 217 13.44 18.94 -1.45
N GLY A 218 12.34 18.62 -0.78
CA GLY A 218 11.12 19.42 -0.74
C GLY A 218 10.20 19.27 -1.96
N ALA A 219 10.45 18.30 -2.84
CA ALA A 219 9.61 18.02 -3.99
C ALA A 219 8.32 17.29 -3.58
N PRO A 220 7.11 17.86 -3.80
CA PRO A 220 5.83 17.24 -3.44
C PRO A 220 5.52 16.02 -4.33
N THR A 221 5.94 14.84 -3.90
CA THR A 221 5.79 13.60 -4.67
C THR A 221 4.95 12.59 -3.91
N ALA A 222 3.96 12.02 -4.59
CA ALA A 222 3.18 10.90 -4.09
C ALA A 222 3.79 9.56 -4.52
N TYR A 223 3.48 8.51 -3.77
CA TYR A 223 3.89 7.14 -4.06
C TYR A 223 2.69 6.19 -4.00
N ILE A 224 2.61 5.28 -4.97
CA ILE A 224 1.59 4.23 -5.01
C ILE A 224 2.26 2.90 -5.36
N ASP A 225 2.01 1.87 -4.56
CA ASP A 225 2.24 0.47 -4.95
C ASP A 225 0.92 -0.12 -5.46
N LEU A 226 0.85 -0.39 -6.77
CA LEU A 226 -0.39 -0.81 -7.43
C LEU A 226 -0.86 -2.19 -6.97
N ASP A 227 0.07 -3.09 -6.64
CA ASP A 227 -0.29 -4.43 -6.16
C ASP A 227 -1.04 -4.33 -4.81
N GLN A 228 -0.69 -3.35 -3.97
CA GLN A 228 -1.38 -3.09 -2.70
C GLN A 228 -2.80 -2.51 -2.88
N LEU A 229 -3.10 -1.87 -4.02
CA LEU A 229 -4.45 -1.37 -4.35
C LEU A 229 -5.37 -2.43 -4.97
N GLY A 230 -4.84 -3.63 -5.24
CA GLY A 230 -5.52 -4.71 -5.96
C GLY A 230 -5.99 -5.87 -5.10
N PHE A 231 -5.86 -5.79 -3.78
CA PHE A 231 -6.28 -6.87 -2.89
C PHE A 231 -7.80 -6.94 -2.78
N VAL A 232 -8.40 -7.69 -3.71
CA VAL A 232 -9.83 -7.94 -3.80
C VAL A 232 -10.12 -9.40 -4.12
N HIS A 233 -11.24 -9.90 -3.63
CA HIS A 233 -11.83 -11.16 -4.05
C HIS A 233 -13.32 -10.94 -4.45
N PRO A 234 -13.79 -11.53 -5.56
CA PRO A 234 -12.98 -12.21 -6.59
C PRO A 234 -11.97 -11.26 -7.24
N GLY A 235 -10.79 -11.79 -7.60
CA GLY A 235 -9.67 -11.04 -8.17
C GLY A 235 -8.62 -11.98 -8.78
N PRO A 236 -7.54 -11.47 -9.40
CA PRO A 236 -7.18 -10.05 -9.55
C PRO A 236 -8.17 -9.28 -10.45
N ASP A 237 -8.25 -7.96 -10.27
CA ASP A 237 -9.17 -7.07 -10.99
C ASP A 237 -8.47 -5.78 -11.47
N PRO A 238 -7.85 -5.81 -12.67
CA PRO A 238 -7.09 -4.67 -13.21
C PRO A 238 -7.92 -3.39 -13.39
N VAL A 239 -9.22 -3.53 -13.72
CA VAL A 239 -10.14 -2.41 -13.87
C VAL A 239 -10.35 -1.71 -12.52
N LEU A 240 -10.51 -2.49 -11.44
CA LEU A 240 -10.59 -1.93 -10.09
C LEU A 240 -9.27 -1.28 -9.66
N GLN A 241 -8.13 -1.92 -9.93
CA GLN A 241 -6.80 -1.35 -9.61
C GLN A 241 -6.59 0.01 -10.29
N ALA A 242 -6.93 0.12 -11.57
CA ALA A 242 -6.85 1.35 -12.33
C ALA A 242 -7.79 2.44 -11.79
N ALA A 243 -9.02 2.07 -11.40
CA ALA A 243 -9.97 2.99 -10.80
C ALA A 243 -9.53 3.47 -9.40
N ASN A 244 -8.99 2.58 -8.58
CA ASN A 244 -8.39 2.93 -7.28
C ASN A 244 -7.19 3.85 -7.45
N LEU A 245 -6.31 3.58 -8.43
CA LEU A 245 -5.21 4.47 -8.79
C LEU A 245 -5.72 5.87 -9.14
N ALA A 246 -6.68 5.99 -10.07
CA ALA A 246 -7.21 7.29 -10.49
C ALA A 246 -7.83 8.06 -9.32
N ALA A 247 -8.61 7.37 -8.48
CA ALA A 247 -9.22 7.96 -7.30
C ALA A 247 -8.19 8.43 -6.26
N LEU A 248 -7.16 7.62 -6.00
CA LEU A 248 -6.10 7.94 -5.05
C LEU A 248 -5.19 9.05 -5.58
N TRP A 249 -4.83 9.01 -6.86
CA TRP A 249 -4.00 10.03 -7.50
C TRP A 249 -4.69 11.39 -7.46
N ARG A 250 -5.99 11.46 -7.76
CA ARG A 250 -6.78 12.69 -7.59
C ARG A 250 -6.73 13.22 -6.16
N GLY A 251 -6.83 12.34 -5.16
CA GLY A 251 -6.71 12.72 -3.76
C GLY A 251 -5.34 13.30 -3.42
N TYR A 252 -4.25 12.68 -3.91
CA TYR A 252 -2.91 13.22 -3.74
C TYR A 252 -2.69 14.55 -4.45
N ARG A 253 -3.24 14.73 -5.64
CA ARG A 253 -3.20 16.03 -6.35
C ARG A 253 -3.91 17.13 -5.57
N GLN A 254 -5.09 16.83 -4.99
CA GLN A 254 -5.81 17.76 -4.12
C GLN A 254 -5.04 18.06 -2.83
N ALA A 255 -4.29 17.09 -2.33
CA ALA A 255 -3.35 17.26 -1.23
C ALA A 255 -2.04 17.95 -1.65
N GLY A 256 -1.87 18.40 -2.89
CA GLY A 256 -0.70 19.18 -3.33
C GLY A 256 0.45 18.39 -3.94
N ALA A 257 0.27 17.10 -4.27
CA ALA A 257 1.27 16.36 -5.03
C ALA A 257 1.46 16.98 -6.42
N GLN A 258 2.72 17.13 -6.81
CA GLN A 258 3.16 17.64 -8.11
C GLN A 258 3.69 16.53 -9.02
N SER A 259 3.95 15.33 -8.47
CA SER A 259 4.33 14.15 -9.24
C SER A 259 3.93 12.86 -8.53
N LEU A 260 3.90 11.77 -9.28
CA LEU A 260 3.62 10.42 -8.78
C LEU A 260 4.75 9.45 -9.14
N ILE A 261 5.20 8.67 -8.16
CA ILE A 261 5.94 7.43 -8.38
C ILE A 261 4.98 6.26 -8.18
N LEU A 262 4.71 5.53 -9.26
CA LEU A 262 3.87 4.35 -9.28
C LEU A 262 4.74 3.10 -9.45
N VAL A 263 4.63 2.15 -8.53
CA VAL A 263 5.26 0.83 -8.63
C VAL A 263 4.23 -0.20 -9.07
N THR A 264 4.57 -1.00 -10.08
CA THR A 264 3.75 -2.13 -10.55
C THR A 264 4.65 -3.25 -11.08
N ARG A 265 4.14 -4.48 -11.19
CA ARG A 265 4.85 -5.54 -11.92
C ARG A 265 4.79 -5.38 -13.43
N GLU A 266 3.64 -4.93 -13.95
CA GLU A 266 3.40 -4.76 -15.38
C GLU A 266 2.34 -3.68 -15.62
N PRO A 267 2.61 -2.68 -16.50
CA PRO A 267 1.64 -1.65 -16.83
C PRO A 267 0.67 -2.12 -17.92
N GLY A 268 -0.46 -2.72 -17.51
CA GLY A 268 -1.52 -3.15 -18.42
C GLY A 268 -2.32 -2.00 -19.04
N ALA A 269 -3.20 -2.32 -20.01
CA ALA A 269 -4.00 -1.33 -20.74
C ALA A 269 -4.92 -0.50 -19.83
N ASP A 270 -5.57 -1.11 -18.84
CA ASP A 270 -6.43 -0.39 -17.89
C ASP A 270 -5.64 0.64 -17.07
N LEU A 271 -4.42 0.26 -16.63
CA LEU A 271 -3.53 1.14 -15.90
C LEU A 271 -3.10 2.34 -16.74
N MET A 272 -2.64 2.06 -17.96
CA MET A 272 -2.19 3.11 -18.88
C MET A 272 -3.37 3.99 -19.33
N GLY A 273 -4.58 3.44 -19.44
CA GLY A 273 -5.80 4.18 -19.67
C GLY A 273 -6.13 5.16 -18.53
N ALA A 274 -5.94 4.75 -17.28
CA ALA A 274 -6.12 5.63 -16.12
C ALA A 274 -5.09 6.76 -16.02
N LEU A 275 -3.96 6.64 -16.72
CA LEU A 275 -2.88 7.63 -16.78
C LEU A 275 -2.79 8.33 -18.14
N ALA A 276 -3.77 8.15 -19.03
CA ALA A 276 -3.69 8.60 -20.42
C ALA A 276 -3.55 10.13 -20.56
N GLU A 277 -4.05 10.88 -19.58
CA GLU A 277 -3.95 12.35 -19.52
C GLU A 277 -2.67 12.83 -18.82
N GLU A 278 -1.83 11.94 -18.30
CA GLU A 278 -0.65 12.31 -17.50
C GLU A 278 0.66 12.26 -18.31
N LEU A 279 1.72 12.90 -17.81
CA LEU A 279 3.05 12.86 -18.42
C LEU A 279 3.81 11.60 -17.96
N VAL A 280 3.47 10.46 -18.56
CA VAL A 280 3.95 9.15 -18.11
C VAL A 280 5.37 8.84 -18.62
N THR A 281 6.26 8.52 -17.69
CA THR A 281 7.59 7.94 -17.94
C THR A 281 7.63 6.52 -17.36
N VAL A 282 7.87 5.51 -18.21
CA VAL A 282 7.95 4.12 -17.77
C VAL A 282 9.41 3.68 -17.70
N VAL A 283 9.86 3.28 -16.51
CA VAL A 283 11.19 2.71 -16.25
C VAL A 283 11.04 1.27 -15.82
N ARG A 284 11.60 0.34 -16.61
CA ARG A 284 11.68 -1.07 -16.26
C ARG A 284 12.99 -1.37 -15.55
N LEU A 285 12.92 -1.85 -14.33
CA LEU A 285 14.05 -2.49 -13.67
C LEU A 285 14.20 -3.92 -14.22
N ASP A 286 15.42 -4.26 -14.62
CA ASP A 286 15.80 -5.61 -15.07
C ASP A 286 16.92 -6.16 -14.18
N ALA A 287 17.01 -7.48 -14.10
CA ALA A 287 18.08 -8.19 -13.44
C ALA A 287 18.20 -9.59 -14.03
N ASP A 288 19.39 -10.17 -14.01
CA ASP A 288 19.57 -11.57 -14.34
C ASP A 288 18.92 -12.51 -13.30
N ALA A 289 18.76 -13.78 -13.69
CA ALA A 289 18.09 -14.77 -12.83
C ALA A 289 18.83 -15.00 -11.50
N ALA A 290 20.16 -14.95 -11.51
CA ALA A 290 20.98 -15.14 -10.31
C ALA A 290 20.77 -14.01 -9.30
N ALA A 291 20.74 -12.76 -9.76
CA ALA A 291 20.46 -11.60 -8.93
C ALA A 291 19.04 -11.64 -8.35
N LEU A 292 18.04 -12.09 -9.11
CA LEU A 292 16.67 -12.27 -8.63
C LEU A 292 16.60 -13.35 -7.54
N GLU A 293 17.23 -14.51 -7.73
CA GLU A 293 17.30 -15.59 -6.76
C GLU A 293 17.96 -15.13 -5.44
N ASP A 294 19.09 -14.44 -5.53
CA ASP A 294 19.79 -13.90 -4.37
C ASP A 294 18.97 -12.86 -3.59
N ARG A 295 18.18 -12.04 -4.29
CA ARG A 295 17.28 -11.05 -3.65
C ARG A 295 16.08 -11.73 -3.00
N ILE A 296 15.53 -12.77 -3.62
CA ILE A 296 14.44 -13.57 -3.04
C ILE A 296 14.87 -14.23 -1.73
N ARG A 297 16.05 -14.86 -1.73
CA ARG A 297 16.62 -15.47 -0.53
C ARG A 297 16.81 -14.45 0.60
N ARG A 298 17.46 -13.31 0.33
CA ARG A 298 17.62 -12.22 1.31
C ARG A 298 16.31 -11.67 1.84
N ARG A 299 15.29 -11.51 0.98
CA ARG A 299 13.94 -11.10 1.39
C ARG A 299 13.27 -12.14 2.28
N ALA A 300 13.46 -13.43 1.99
CA ALA A 300 12.96 -14.51 2.83
C ALA A 300 13.62 -14.53 4.22
N ASP A 301 14.90 -14.20 4.28
CA ASP A 301 15.68 -14.04 5.52
C ASP A 301 15.35 -12.75 6.28
N GLY A 302 14.55 -11.85 5.69
CA GLY A 302 14.01 -10.67 6.35
C GLY A 302 14.76 -9.36 6.07
N GLU A 303 15.64 -9.31 5.06
CA GLU A 303 16.39 -8.09 4.67
C GLU A 303 15.54 -7.01 3.96
N SER A 304 14.22 -7.02 4.14
CA SER A 304 13.31 -5.97 3.65
C SER A 304 12.14 -5.70 4.60
N ALA A 305 11.49 -4.56 4.43
CA ALA A 305 10.24 -4.24 5.13
C ALA A 305 9.17 -5.32 4.86
N LEU A 306 8.40 -5.66 5.89
CA LEU A 306 7.25 -6.56 5.79
C LEU A 306 6.07 -5.77 5.22
N LEU A 307 5.62 -6.14 4.02
CA LEU A 307 4.40 -5.60 3.40
C LEU A 307 3.25 -6.60 3.52
N ALA A 308 2.01 -6.11 3.51
CA ALA A 308 0.86 -6.99 3.43
C ALA A 308 0.88 -7.76 2.09
N GLY A 309 0.59 -9.06 2.14
CA GLY A 309 0.67 -9.93 0.97
C GLY A 309 2.09 -10.27 0.51
N ASP A 310 3.13 -9.99 1.32
CA ASP A 310 4.50 -10.42 1.01
C ASP A 310 4.61 -11.95 1.07
N GLU A 311 4.71 -12.57 -0.11
CA GLU A 311 4.77 -14.03 -0.28
C GLU A 311 6.16 -14.63 0.03
N LEU A 312 7.16 -13.81 0.36
CA LEU A 312 8.56 -14.26 0.47
C LEU A 312 9.07 -14.35 1.91
N ARG A 313 8.52 -13.60 2.88
CA ARG A 313 9.10 -13.56 4.23
C ARG A 313 8.91 -14.89 4.98
N GLY A 314 10.00 -15.46 5.47
CA GLY A 314 9.99 -16.67 6.30
C GLY A 314 9.47 -17.92 5.58
N VAL A 315 9.41 -17.91 4.24
CA VAL A 315 8.93 -19.07 3.48
C VAL A 315 10.03 -20.12 3.28
N PRO A 316 9.68 -21.42 3.24
CA PRO A 316 10.64 -22.50 3.02
C PRO A 316 11.40 -22.37 1.68
N PRO A 317 12.60 -22.95 1.58
CA PRO A 317 13.40 -22.94 0.35
C PRO A 317 12.65 -23.43 -0.90
N GLU A 318 11.72 -24.39 -0.79
CA GLU A 318 10.95 -24.83 -1.97
C GLU A 318 10.05 -23.73 -2.51
N VAL A 319 9.48 -22.89 -1.64
CA VAL A 319 8.66 -21.74 -2.05
C VAL A 319 9.54 -20.68 -2.71
N GLN A 320 10.71 -20.40 -2.11
CA GLN A 320 11.69 -19.45 -2.66
C GLN A 320 12.10 -19.85 -4.09
N ASN A 321 12.42 -21.12 -4.31
CA ASN A 321 12.78 -21.65 -5.63
C ASN A 321 11.65 -21.48 -6.66
N ARG A 322 10.40 -21.74 -6.28
CA ARG A 322 9.25 -21.52 -7.19
C ARG A 322 9.09 -20.06 -7.55
N VAL A 323 9.26 -19.15 -6.58
CA VAL A 323 9.19 -17.71 -6.85
C VAL A 323 10.36 -17.25 -7.71
N ALA A 324 11.57 -17.80 -7.52
CA ALA A 324 12.73 -17.48 -8.36
C ALA A 324 12.52 -17.90 -9.82
N VAL A 325 12.01 -19.11 -10.06
CA VAL A 325 11.65 -19.57 -11.41
C VAL A 325 10.58 -18.66 -12.03
N ARG A 326 9.56 -18.27 -11.26
CA ARG A 326 8.50 -17.36 -11.73
C ARG A 326 9.06 -15.97 -12.05
N ALA A 327 9.92 -15.42 -11.19
CA ALA A 327 10.55 -14.12 -11.36
C ALA A 327 11.46 -14.08 -12.59
N ALA A 328 12.25 -15.14 -12.83
CA ALA A 328 13.07 -15.26 -14.03
C ALA A 328 12.20 -15.31 -15.31
N ALA A 329 11.10 -16.08 -15.27
CA ALA A 329 10.15 -16.13 -16.39
C ALA A 329 9.43 -14.80 -16.62
N GLU A 330 9.08 -14.06 -15.55
CA GLU A 330 8.55 -12.69 -15.64
C GLU A 330 9.55 -11.74 -16.29
N ALA A 331 10.82 -11.77 -15.86
CA ALA A 331 11.88 -10.92 -16.42
C ALA A 331 12.06 -11.17 -17.92
N GLU A 332 12.10 -12.44 -18.33
CA GLU A 332 12.24 -12.81 -19.74
C GLU A 332 11.04 -12.38 -20.58
N ARG A 333 9.81 -12.59 -20.07
CA ARG A 333 8.60 -12.08 -20.73
C ARG A 333 8.67 -10.57 -20.95
N LEU A 334 9.05 -9.82 -19.92
CA LEU A 334 9.19 -8.36 -19.99
C LEU A 334 10.32 -7.88 -20.90
N ARG A 335 11.37 -8.68 -21.14
CA ARG A 335 12.40 -8.39 -22.17
C ARG A 335 11.83 -8.58 -23.57
N SER A 336 11.08 -9.66 -23.76
CA SER A 336 10.52 -10.05 -25.05
C SER A 336 9.33 -9.21 -25.50
N SER A 337 8.64 -8.55 -24.57
CA SER A 337 7.41 -7.81 -24.87
C SER A 337 7.63 -6.59 -25.76
N GLY A 338 8.87 -6.06 -25.80
CA GLY A 338 9.17 -4.78 -26.43
C GLY A 338 8.52 -3.62 -25.66
N GLU A 339 9.28 -2.57 -25.43
CA GLU A 339 8.81 -1.26 -24.95
C GLU A 339 8.48 -1.10 -23.45
N PRO A 340 9.54 -0.92 -22.66
CA PRO A 340 9.64 0.24 -21.79
C PRO A 340 10.49 1.32 -22.48
N ARG A 341 10.13 2.60 -22.27
CA ARG A 341 10.91 3.74 -22.78
C ARG A 341 12.33 3.79 -22.20
N MET A 342 12.51 3.23 -21.00
CA MET A 342 13.78 3.21 -20.27
C MET A 342 13.95 1.87 -19.56
N VAL A 343 15.16 1.31 -19.61
CA VAL A 343 15.53 0.08 -18.89
C VAL A 343 16.70 0.41 -17.97
N LEU A 344 16.55 0.05 -16.69
CA LEU A 344 17.64 0.07 -15.71
C LEU A 344 18.04 -1.38 -15.42
N ASP A 345 19.22 -1.79 -15.89
CA ASP A 345 19.81 -3.04 -15.42
C ASP A 345 20.30 -2.84 -13.99
N THR A 346 19.83 -3.68 -13.08
CA THR A 346 20.16 -3.66 -11.65
C THR A 346 21.06 -4.83 -11.27
N THR A 347 21.52 -5.62 -12.24
CA THR A 347 22.39 -6.78 -12.01
C THR A 347 23.69 -6.33 -11.33
N GLY A 348 24.03 -7.01 -10.23
CA GLY A 348 25.21 -6.68 -9.43
C GLY A 348 25.15 -5.37 -8.64
N GLN A 349 24.06 -4.59 -8.74
CA GLN A 349 23.92 -3.34 -8.01
C GLN A 349 23.39 -3.55 -6.58
N SER A 350 23.92 -2.74 -5.67
CA SER A 350 23.33 -2.48 -4.36
C SER A 350 22.03 -1.68 -4.48
N PRO A 351 21.15 -1.72 -3.46
CA PRO A 351 19.94 -0.89 -3.43
C PRO A 351 20.23 0.61 -3.62
N GLN A 352 21.34 1.10 -3.07
CA GLN A 352 21.75 2.51 -3.15
C GLN A 352 22.15 2.91 -4.58
N GLU A 353 22.95 2.07 -5.26
CA GLU A 353 23.34 2.31 -6.66
C GLU A 353 22.13 2.30 -7.58
N THR A 354 21.22 1.34 -7.42
CA THR A 354 19.98 1.28 -8.19
C THR A 354 19.10 2.51 -7.95
N SER A 355 19.00 2.97 -6.70
CA SER A 355 18.20 4.16 -6.36
C SER A 355 18.79 5.43 -6.97
N ALA A 356 20.10 5.61 -6.89
CA ALA A 356 20.80 6.76 -7.48
C ALA A 356 20.65 6.79 -9.01
N ALA A 357 20.85 5.63 -9.66
CA ALA A 357 20.68 5.51 -11.11
C ALA A 357 19.22 5.77 -11.54
N LEU A 358 18.26 5.26 -10.77
CA LEU A 358 16.84 5.55 -11.00
C LEU A 358 16.58 7.05 -10.87
N LEU A 359 17.00 7.70 -9.78
CA LEU A 359 16.79 9.15 -9.59
C LEU A 359 17.37 9.96 -10.75
N ASP A 360 18.59 9.67 -11.19
CA ASP A 360 19.24 10.33 -12.32
C ASP A 360 18.40 10.21 -13.61
N MET A 361 17.81 9.04 -13.86
CA MET A 361 16.90 8.81 -14.99
C MET A 361 15.57 9.57 -14.87
N LEU A 362 15.09 9.81 -13.64
CA LEU A 362 13.79 10.47 -13.41
C LEU A 362 13.88 12.01 -13.42
N ARG A 363 15.07 12.59 -13.19
CA ARG A 363 15.24 14.06 -13.14
C ARG A 363 14.62 14.82 -14.32
N PRO A 364 14.76 14.38 -15.59
CA PRO A 364 14.15 15.10 -16.72
C PRO A 364 12.62 15.07 -16.69
N ALA A 365 12.02 14.01 -16.15
CA ALA A 365 10.57 13.82 -16.10
C ALA A 365 9.93 14.54 -14.90
N LEU A 366 10.61 14.57 -13.75
CA LEU A 366 10.11 15.17 -12.52
C LEU A 366 10.32 16.69 -12.46
N GLY A 367 11.14 17.26 -13.36
CA GLY A 367 11.47 18.68 -13.40
C GLY A 367 12.48 19.08 -12.32
N SER A 368 13.41 19.98 -12.66
CA SER A 368 14.33 20.55 -11.67
C SER A 368 13.58 21.56 -10.79
N PRO A 369 13.82 21.61 -9.46
CA PRO A 369 13.20 22.57 -8.55
C PRO A 369 13.55 24.06 -8.83
N GLU A 370 14.38 24.35 -9.84
CA GLU A 370 14.87 25.70 -10.14
C GLU A 370 13.95 26.57 -11.04
N ARG A 371 12.72 26.14 -11.37
CA ARG A 371 11.90 26.89 -12.33
C ARG A 371 11.12 28.10 -11.80
N ASP A 372 11.05 28.34 -10.49
CA ASP A 372 10.26 29.46 -9.93
C ASP A 372 11.09 30.47 -9.11
N LEU A 373 12.26 30.87 -9.61
CA LEU A 373 12.95 32.10 -9.19
C LEU A 373 13.29 32.96 -10.41
N ARG A 374 12.28 33.51 -11.08
CA ARG A 374 12.42 34.67 -11.97
C ARG A 374 11.24 35.61 -11.87
#